data_AF-A8DWN3-F1
#
_entry.id   AF-A8DWN3-F1
#
_cell.length_a   1.000
_cell.length_b   1.000
_cell.length_c   1.000
_cell.angle_alpha   90.00
_cell.angle_beta   90.00
_cell.angle_gamma   90.00
#
_symmetry.space_group_name_H-M   'P 1'
#
loop_
_entity.id
_entity.type
_entity.pdbx_description
1 polymer ?
#
loop_
_entity_poly.entity_id
_entity_poly.type
_entity_poly.pdbx_seq_one_letter_code
_entity_poly.pdbx_strand_id
1 'polypeptide(L)' 'IADILKKLSLEKYSSMFEDQEVDMEAFLTLNDGDLEDLGVTQRDARNQILAAIAELNTGK' A
#
# COMPACT_ATOMS: atom_id res chain seq x y z
N ILE A 1 6.63 -4.88 -1.95
CA ILE A 1 5.62 -3.80 -2.10
C ILE A 1 5.54 -3.32 -3.55
N ALA A 2 6.65 -2.94 -4.19
CA ALA A 2 6.65 -2.48 -5.60
C ALA A 2 5.91 -3.42 -6.58
N ASP A 3 6.12 -4.74 -6.48
CA ASP A 3 5.39 -5.70 -7.34
C ASP A 3 3.88 -5.76 -7.07
N ILE A 4 3.46 -5.55 -5.82
CA ILE A 4 2.03 -5.47 -5.46
C ILE A 4 1.43 -4.22 -6.11
N LEU A 5 2.09 -3.06 -5.93
CA LEU A 5 1.65 -1.80 -6.52
C LEU A 5 1.61 -1.85 -8.04
N LYS A 6 2.61 -2.48 -8.68
CA LYS A 6 2.63 -2.68 -10.13
C LYS A 6 1.46 -3.51 -10.64
N LYS A 7 1.06 -4.57 -9.93
CA LYS A 7 -0.14 -5.37 -10.28
C LYS A 7 -1.43 -4.55 -10.19
N LEU A 8 -1.46 -3.54 -9.33
CA LEU A 8 -2.58 -2.60 -9.18
C LEU A 8 -2.49 -1.39 -10.13
N SER A 9 -1.43 -1.27 -10.95
CA SER A 9 -1.12 -0.06 -11.74
C SER A 9 -0.94 1.21 -10.87
N LEU A 10 -0.35 1.02 -9.68
CA LEU A 10 -0.09 2.01 -8.65
C LEU A 10 1.42 2.22 -8.39
N GLU A 11 2.29 1.74 -9.28
CA GLU A 11 3.76 1.80 -9.12
C GLU A 11 4.32 3.21 -8.93
N LYS A 12 3.56 4.25 -9.32
CA LYS A 12 3.88 5.66 -9.04
C LYS A 12 4.04 6.00 -7.55
N TYR A 13 3.47 5.19 -6.65
CA TYR A 13 3.61 5.35 -5.21
C TYR A 13 4.78 4.57 -4.62
N SER A 14 5.48 3.74 -5.40
CA SER A 14 6.49 2.81 -4.86
C SER A 14 7.60 3.50 -4.09
N SER A 15 8.06 4.67 -4.56
CA SER A 15 9.12 5.43 -3.88
C SER A 15 8.69 5.90 -2.50
N MET A 16 7.41 6.20 -2.27
CA MET A 16 6.93 6.66 -0.96
C MET A 16 7.06 5.59 0.13
N PHE A 17 6.86 4.31 -0.24
CA PHE A 17 7.07 3.19 0.67
C PHE A 17 8.55 2.92 0.90
N GLU A 18 9.38 3.07 -0.13
CA GLU A 18 10.84 2.88 -0.05
C GLU A 18 11.50 4.00 0.77
N ASP A 19 11.16 5.26 0.51
CA ASP A 19 11.69 6.45 1.20
C ASP A 19 11.37 6.44 2.71
N GLN A 20 10.25 5.82 3.09
CA GLN A 20 9.80 5.68 4.49
C GLN A 20 10.22 4.33 5.10
N GLU A 21 11.06 3.55 4.41
CA GLU A 21 11.54 2.23 4.83
C GLU A 21 10.42 1.26 5.24
N VAL A 22 9.26 1.34 4.56
CA VAL A 22 8.11 0.47 4.83
C VAL A 22 8.45 -0.93 4.32
N ASP A 23 8.66 -1.86 5.25
CA ASP A 23 8.81 -3.28 4.95
C ASP A 23 7.44 -3.98 4.80
N MET A 24 7.47 -5.29 4.54
CA MET A 24 6.24 -6.06 4.34
C MET A 24 5.40 -6.17 5.62
N GLU A 25 6.03 -6.25 6.79
CA GLU A 25 5.31 -6.35 8.06
C GLU A 25 4.55 -5.06 8.34
N ALA A 26 5.23 -3.91 8.21
CA ALA A 26 4.62 -2.59 8.31
C ALA A 26 3.50 -2.41 7.27
N PHE A 27 3.77 -2.76 6.00
CA PHE A 27 2.79 -2.65 4.91
C PHE A 27 1.47 -3.36 5.22
N LEU A 28 1.53 -4.57 5.79
CA LEU A 28 0.34 -5.36 6.11
C LEU A 28 -0.49 -4.80 7.27
N THR A 29 0.02 -3.80 7.99
CA THR A 29 -0.69 -3.15 9.10
C THR A 29 -1.27 -1.78 8.75
N LEU A 30 -0.96 -1.26 7.55
CA LEU A 30 -1.37 0.09 7.14
C LEU A 30 -2.90 0.23 7.05
N ASN A 31 -3.40 1.34 7.57
CA ASN A 31 -4.77 1.78 7.46
C ASN A 31 -4.93 2.96 6.47
N ASP A 32 -6.16 3.45 6.25
CA ASP A 32 -6.43 4.54 5.31
C ASP A 32 -5.69 5.83 5.65
N GLY A 33 -5.58 6.16 6.95
CA GLY A 33 -4.85 7.32 7.45
C GLY A 33 -3.36 7.20 7.21
N ASP A 34 -2.76 6.04 7.49
CA ASP A 34 -1.34 5.82 7.26
C ASP A 34 -0.99 5.98 5.77
N LEU A 35 -1.84 5.50 4.87
CA LEU A 35 -1.65 5.67 3.42
C LEU A 35 -1.78 7.13 2.99
N GLU A 36 -2.69 7.89 3.59
CA GLU A 36 -2.82 9.32 3.36
C GLU A 36 -1.56 10.08 3.83
N ASP A 37 -1.05 9.74 5.01
CA ASP A 37 0.18 10.31 5.60
C ASP A 37 1.45 9.93 4.80
N LEU A 38 1.48 8.73 4.21
CA LEU A 38 2.53 8.30 3.28
C LEU A 38 2.49 9.04 1.93
N GLY A 39 1.42 9.78 1.63
CA GLY A 39 1.27 10.57 0.41
C GLY A 39 0.36 9.94 -0.67
N VAL A 40 -0.34 8.85 -0.36
CA VAL A 40 -1.38 8.26 -1.22
C VAL A 40 -2.69 9.03 -1.05
N THR A 41 -2.74 10.26 -1.59
CA THR A 41 -3.89 11.17 -1.39
C THR A 41 -5.14 10.79 -2.19
N GLN A 42 -5.01 9.93 -3.21
CA GLN A 42 -6.14 9.49 -4.02
C GLN A 42 -6.90 8.37 -3.30
N ARG A 43 -8.15 8.64 -2.90
CA ARG A 43 -9.01 7.68 -2.19
C ARG A 43 -9.14 6.33 -2.90
N ASP A 44 -9.30 6.33 -4.22
CA ASP A 44 -9.41 5.08 -4.99
C ASP A 44 -8.12 4.24 -4.95
N ALA A 45 -6.94 4.87 -4.93
CA ALA A 45 -5.67 4.18 -4.79
C ALA A 45 -5.52 3.56 -3.39
N ARG A 46 -5.91 4.30 -2.34
CA ARG A 46 -5.91 3.76 -0.96
C ARG A 46 -6.84 2.57 -0.82
N ASN A 47 -8.05 2.66 -1.36
CA ASN A 47 -9.01 1.54 -1.36
C ASN A 47 -8.43 0.28 -2.03
N GLN A 48 -7.72 0.43 -3.16
CA GLN A 48 -7.07 -0.69 -3.85
C GLN A 48 -5.93 -1.31 -3.02
N ILE A 49 -5.09 -0.48 -2.40
CA ILE A 49 -3.99 -0.95 -1.55
C ILE A 49 -4.54 -1.66 -0.31
N LEU A 50 -5.54 -1.08 0.36
CA LEU A 50 -6.19 -1.70 1.53
C LEU A 50 -6.87 -3.02 1.19
N ALA A 51 -7.47 -3.15 0.01
CA ALA A 51 -8.04 -4.41 -0.45
C ALA A 51 -6.95 -5.48 -0.62
N ALA A 52 -5.79 -5.12 -1.22
CA ALA A 52 -4.66 -6.04 -1.36
C ALA A 52 -4.06 -6.43 0.01
N ILE A 53 -3.96 -5.50 0.96
CA ILE A 53 -3.53 -5.78 2.34
C ILE A 53 -4.49 -6.77 3.01
N ALA A 54 -5.80 -6.54 2.89
CA ALA A 54 -6.81 -7.43 3.45
C ALA A 54 -6.72 -8.84 2.85
N GLU A 55 -6.57 -8.96 1.52
CA GLU A 55 -6.40 -10.24 0.84
C GLU A 55 -5.16 -10.99 1.38
N LEU A 56 -4.00 -10.32 1.43
CA LEU A 56 -2.76 -10.90 1.93
C LEU A 56 -2.83 -11.31 3.42
N ASN A 57 -3.52 -10.54 4.26
CA ASN A 57 -3.72 -10.85 5.67
C ASN A 57 -4.68 -12.01 5.91
N THR A 58 -5.65 -12.24 5.02
CA THR A 58 -6.66 -13.30 5.17
C THR A 58 -6.18 -14.68 4.72
N GLY A 59 -5.09 -14.77 3.96
CA GLY A 59 -4.37 -16.04 3.77
C GLY A 59 -5.17 -17.18 3.14
N LYS A 60 -6.08 -16.88 2.19
CA LYS A 60 -6.44 -17.77 1.08
C LYS A 60 -6.44 -17.01 -0.23
#